data_AF-A0A2S3QFR3-F1
#
_entry.id   AF-A0A2S3QFR3-F1
#
_cell.length_a   1.000
_cell.length_b   1.000
_cell.length_c   1.000
_cell.angle_alpha   90.00
_cell.angle_beta   90.00
_cell.angle_gamma   90.00
#
_symmetry.space_group_name_H-M   'P 1'
#
loop_
_entity.id
_entity.type
_entity.pdbx_description
1 polymer ?
#
loop_
_entity_poly.entity_id
_entity_poly.type
_entity_poly.pdbx_seq_one_letter_code
_entity_poly.pdbx_strand_id
1 'polypeptide(L)'
;MTDVIITYQQTLEDVLIFLFFGIGAKVIMLFVFQSKKPVVPVGRTRLWYGLGLFWFLSAILQIWPTMAIASLQALKPHPLLWNLASYWARHTVANTIWSIIIQLILGILLLTERENLTGRIALGVSAIWSLFLWSAGESWGGLTHRSASLVLGSPGAGILAFIASAALLMPVSSWSNHQVPRILSRGLIGIWSIGTIWQVIHFDAYNAWSPIWIPYIDKAQPTVTLLMRHSAQLIIHSQPLLFNVILSALMAFAVILMLRQRYDGLFWGIISLDLLLFWWIGQGFGLRPAYGANLNAAPLLFLLIWSIASTAAKTHPEQYVVEQPAASA
;
A
#
# COMPACT_ATOMS: atom_id res chain seq x y z
N MET A 1 -2.86 29.37 13.63
CA MET A 1 -2.35 27.99 13.47
C MET A 1 -2.84 27.11 14.62
N THR A 2 -2.75 27.60 15.86
CA THR A 2 -3.24 26.93 17.08
C THR A 2 -4.73 26.59 17.04
N ASP A 3 -5.61 27.53 16.64
CA ASP A 3 -7.06 27.25 16.56
C ASP A 3 -7.40 26.16 15.54
N VAL A 4 -6.72 26.15 14.39
CA VAL A 4 -6.91 25.12 13.35
C VAL A 4 -6.51 23.73 13.86
N ILE A 5 -5.45 23.66 14.67
CA ILE A 5 -5.00 22.40 15.30
C ILE A 5 -6.03 21.92 16.33
N ILE A 6 -6.54 22.83 17.17
CA ILE A 6 -7.55 22.51 18.18
C ILE A 6 -8.85 22.04 17.53
N THR A 7 -9.35 22.75 16.51
CA THR A 7 -10.55 22.33 15.76
C THR A 7 -10.36 21.00 15.03
N TYR A 8 -9.16 20.74 14.48
CA TYR A 8 -8.83 19.44 13.88
C TYR A 8 -8.88 18.33 14.93
N GLN A 9 -8.28 18.54 16.10
CA GLN A 9 -8.27 17.57 17.19
C GLN A 9 -9.68 17.25 17.69
N GLN A 10 -10.49 18.27 17.98
CA GLN A 10 -11.87 18.09 18.45
C GLN A 10 -12.73 17.34 17.42
N THR A 11 -12.67 17.74 16.14
CA THR A 11 -13.44 17.07 15.09
C THR A 11 -13.01 15.62 14.91
N LEU A 12 -11.70 15.35 15.01
CA LEU A 12 -11.17 14.00 14.92
C LEU A 12 -11.64 13.15 16.12
N GLU A 13 -11.61 13.70 17.34
CA GLU A 13 -12.10 13.03 18.54
C GLU A 13 -13.57 12.64 18.40
N ASP A 14 -14.43 13.57 17.98
CA ASP A 14 -15.87 13.31 17.78
C ASP A 14 -16.11 12.18 16.76
N VAL A 15 -15.38 12.20 15.65
CA VAL A 15 -15.43 11.16 14.62
C VAL A 15 -14.93 9.82 15.15
N LEU A 16 -13.82 9.80 15.88
CA LEU A 16 -13.26 8.58 16.44
C LEU A 16 -14.20 7.97 17.47
N ILE A 17 -14.88 8.78 18.27
CA ILE A 17 -15.92 8.34 19.21
C ILE A 17 -17.09 7.72 18.46
N PHE A 18 -17.61 8.40 17.43
CA PHE A 18 -18.70 7.88 16.61
C PHE A 18 -18.33 6.54 15.94
N LEU A 19 -17.14 6.47 15.35
CA LEU A 19 -16.62 5.24 14.76
C LEU A 19 -16.42 4.15 15.81
N PHE A 20 -15.90 4.48 17.00
CA PHE A 20 -15.73 3.52 18.08
C PHE A 20 -17.05 2.84 18.44
N PHE A 21 -18.14 3.61 18.56
CA PHE A 21 -19.46 3.05 18.82
C PHE A 21 -20.02 2.24 17.64
N GLY A 22 -19.89 2.74 16.41
CA GLY A 22 -20.35 2.03 15.21
C GLY A 22 -19.59 0.72 14.96
N ILE A 23 -18.27 0.74 15.13
CA ILE A 23 -17.39 -0.42 15.02
C ILE A 23 -17.67 -1.39 16.17
N GLY A 24 -17.79 -0.89 17.41
CA GLY A 24 -18.10 -1.69 18.59
C GLY A 24 -19.41 -2.46 18.45
N ALA A 25 -20.48 -1.77 18.02
CA ALA A 25 -21.77 -2.40 17.73
C ALA A 25 -21.67 -3.49 16.65
N LYS A 26 -20.89 -3.23 15.60
CA LYS A 26 -20.68 -4.20 14.52
C LYS A 26 -19.86 -5.41 14.95
N VAL A 27 -18.80 -5.21 15.74
CA VAL A 27 -17.99 -6.30 16.31
C VAL A 27 -18.87 -7.21 17.15
N ILE A 28 -19.74 -6.63 17.99
CA ILE A 28 -20.72 -7.40 18.77
C ILE A 28 -21.64 -8.21 17.84
N MET A 29 -22.19 -7.61 16.78
CA MET A 29 -23.02 -8.34 15.81
C MET A 29 -22.26 -9.49 15.12
N LEU A 30 -20.98 -9.34 14.80
CA LEU A 30 -20.18 -10.38 14.16
C LEU A 30 -19.91 -11.57 15.09
N PHE A 31 -19.82 -11.35 16.40
CA PHE A 31 -19.77 -12.44 17.38
C PHE A 31 -21.12 -13.15 17.53
N VAL A 32 -22.22 -12.43 17.34
CA VAL A 32 -23.59 -12.98 17.45
C VAL A 32 -23.99 -13.75 16.17
N PHE A 33 -23.63 -13.27 14.98
CA PHE A 33 -24.04 -13.85 13.70
C PHE A 33 -22.87 -14.53 12.98
N GLN A 34 -22.67 -15.83 13.24
CA GLN A 34 -21.68 -16.63 12.52
C GLN A 34 -22.19 -17.00 11.12
N SER A 35 -21.71 -16.30 10.09
CA SER A 35 -21.94 -16.71 8.70
C SER A 35 -20.90 -17.74 8.26
N LYS A 36 -21.35 -18.81 7.60
CA LYS A 36 -20.44 -19.77 6.94
C LYS A 36 -19.72 -19.06 5.81
N LYS A 37 -18.42 -18.86 5.96
CA LYS A 37 -17.60 -18.19 4.94
C LYS A 37 -17.35 -19.14 3.75
N PRO A 38 -17.41 -18.66 2.51
CA PRO A 38 -17.10 -19.49 1.34
C PRO A 38 -15.63 -19.92 1.34
N VAL A 39 -15.37 -21.12 0.83
CA VAL A 39 -14.01 -21.64 0.61
C VAL A 39 -13.44 -20.94 -0.62
N VAL A 40 -12.31 -20.25 -0.44
CA VAL A 40 -11.62 -19.50 -1.49
C VAL A 40 -10.12 -19.78 -1.44
N PRO A 41 -9.38 -19.62 -2.57
CA PRO A 41 -7.94 -19.81 -2.59
C PRO A 41 -7.19 -18.99 -1.52
N VAL A 42 -6.10 -19.56 -1.00
CA VAL A 42 -5.33 -18.94 0.10
C VAL A 42 -4.76 -17.58 -0.32
N GLY A 43 -4.22 -17.45 -1.53
CA GLY A 43 -3.69 -16.18 -2.03
C GLY A 43 -4.73 -15.07 -2.10
N ARG A 44 -5.96 -15.41 -2.50
CA ARG A 44 -7.10 -14.48 -2.48
C ARG A 44 -7.41 -14.03 -1.05
N THR A 45 -7.44 -14.97 -0.11
CA THR A 45 -7.69 -14.68 1.31
C THR A 45 -6.63 -13.75 1.90
N ARG A 46 -5.35 -14.02 1.64
CA ARG A 46 -4.23 -13.21 2.11
C ARG A 46 -4.31 -11.79 1.55
N LEU A 47 -4.55 -11.66 0.24
CA LEU A 47 -4.69 -10.36 -0.40
C LEU A 47 -5.88 -9.57 0.16
N TRP A 48 -7.03 -10.23 0.38
CA TRP A 48 -8.23 -9.59 0.94
C TRP A 48 -7.98 -9.00 2.33
N TYR A 49 -7.50 -9.84 3.26
CA TYR A 49 -7.23 -9.38 4.63
C TYR A 49 -6.06 -8.41 4.69
N GLY A 50 -5.00 -8.64 3.90
CA GLY A 50 -3.87 -7.73 3.84
C GLY A 50 -4.25 -6.36 3.29
N LEU A 51 -5.15 -6.28 2.30
CA LEU A 51 -5.65 -5.00 1.78
C LEU A 51 -6.50 -4.28 2.82
N GLY A 52 -7.37 -5.02 3.54
CA GLY A 52 -8.12 -4.46 4.66
C GLY A 52 -7.20 -3.91 5.76
N LEU A 53 -6.17 -4.67 6.13
CA LEU A 53 -5.17 -4.24 7.11
C LEU A 53 -4.37 -3.03 6.60
N PHE A 54 -4.00 -3.01 5.33
CA PHE A 54 -3.33 -1.89 4.70
C PHE A 54 -4.13 -0.59 4.82
N TRP A 55 -5.44 -0.62 4.52
CA TRP A 55 -6.29 0.56 4.65
C TRP A 55 -6.45 1.01 6.09
N PHE A 56 -6.67 0.05 7.00
CA PHE A 56 -6.81 0.33 8.43
C PHE A 56 -5.56 1.01 9.00
N LEU A 57 -4.38 0.44 8.74
CA LEU A 57 -3.11 1.00 9.21
C LEU A 57 -2.78 2.32 8.50
N SER A 58 -3.09 2.46 7.20
CA SER A 58 -2.91 3.73 6.48
C SER A 58 -3.75 4.85 7.07
N ALA A 59 -4.97 4.56 7.52
CA ALA A 59 -5.83 5.53 8.20
C ALA A 59 -5.23 5.97 9.54
N ILE A 60 -4.72 5.01 10.34
CA ILE A 60 -4.06 5.32 11.62
C ILE A 60 -2.83 6.21 11.41
N LEU A 61 -2.00 5.89 10.41
CA LEU A 61 -0.85 6.71 10.07
C LEU A 61 -1.24 8.09 9.53
N GLN A 62 -2.45 8.27 8.99
CA GLN A 62 -2.88 9.55 8.47
C GLN A 62 -3.37 10.53 9.55
N ILE A 63 -3.63 10.06 10.77
CA ILE A 63 -4.17 10.88 11.87
C ILE A 63 -3.30 12.12 12.17
N TRP A 64 -2.00 12.05 11.90
CA TRP A 64 -1.07 13.14 12.20
C TRP A 64 -1.41 14.42 11.40
N PRO A 65 -1.51 15.60 12.06
CA PRO A 65 -1.87 16.88 11.42
C PRO A 65 -0.98 17.28 10.23
N THR A 66 0.26 16.79 10.20
CA THR A 66 1.24 17.02 9.13
C THR A 66 0.79 16.49 7.77
N MET A 67 -0.07 15.47 7.76
CA MET A 67 -0.61 14.87 6.53
C MET A 67 -1.60 15.79 5.83
N ALA A 68 -2.28 16.67 6.58
CA ALA A 68 -3.13 17.70 6.01
C ALA A 68 -2.29 18.66 5.14
N ILE A 69 -1.19 19.18 5.67
CA ILE A 69 -0.31 20.13 4.97
C ILE A 69 0.34 19.49 3.73
N ALA A 70 0.69 18.20 3.80
CA ALA A 70 1.26 17.46 2.68
C ALA A 70 0.32 17.38 1.47
N SER A 71 -0.95 17.05 1.70
CA SER A 71 -1.94 16.85 0.64
C SER A 71 -2.11 18.06 -0.29
N LEU A 72 -1.99 19.28 0.25
CA LEU A 72 -2.04 20.52 -0.51
C LEU A 72 -0.90 20.66 -1.53
N GLN A 73 0.31 20.21 -1.18
CA GLN A 73 1.47 20.41 -2.05
C GLN A 73 1.56 19.36 -3.16
N ALA A 74 1.00 18.17 -2.95
CA ALA A 74 0.89 17.12 -3.97
C ALA A 74 0.05 17.55 -5.18
N LEU A 75 -1.02 18.29 -4.92
CA LEU A 75 -2.03 18.63 -5.94
C LEU A 75 -1.62 19.82 -6.81
N LYS A 76 -0.68 20.66 -6.35
CA LYS A 76 -0.23 21.89 -7.03
C LYS A 76 0.53 21.70 -8.36
N PRO A 77 1.34 20.66 -8.60
CA PRO A 77 2.20 20.61 -9.78
C PRO A 77 1.46 20.23 -11.08
N HIS A 78 0.24 19.67 -11.01
CA HIS A 78 -0.39 19.06 -12.18
C HIS A 78 -1.55 19.91 -12.76
N PRO A 79 -1.48 20.38 -14.02
CA PRO A 79 -2.50 21.25 -14.62
C PRO A 79 -3.91 20.65 -14.59
N LEU A 80 -4.05 19.35 -14.84
CA LEU A 80 -5.35 18.65 -14.81
C LEU A 80 -5.98 18.57 -13.42
N LEU A 81 -5.21 18.79 -12.35
CA LEU A 81 -5.67 18.69 -10.97
C LEU A 81 -5.85 20.07 -10.32
N TRP A 82 -5.61 21.18 -11.03
CA TRP A 82 -5.58 22.52 -10.46
C TRP A 82 -6.87 22.89 -9.71
N ASN A 83 -8.03 22.58 -10.29
CA ASN A 83 -9.33 22.87 -9.68
C ASN A 83 -9.55 22.05 -8.41
N LEU A 84 -9.16 20.77 -8.44
CA LEU A 84 -9.20 19.88 -7.29
C LEU A 84 -8.20 20.34 -6.21
N ALA A 85 -6.99 20.75 -6.60
CA ALA A 85 -5.98 21.32 -5.72
C ALA A 85 -6.51 22.55 -4.98
N SER A 86 -7.15 23.45 -5.72
CA SER A 86 -7.72 24.69 -5.18
C SER A 86 -8.91 24.43 -4.25
N TYR A 87 -9.75 23.45 -4.56
CA TYR A 87 -10.80 23.00 -3.64
C TYR A 87 -10.21 22.34 -2.39
N TRP A 88 -9.24 21.43 -2.57
CA TRP A 88 -8.63 20.69 -1.48
C TRP A 88 -7.90 21.61 -0.51
N ALA A 89 -7.21 22.63 -1.05
CA ALA A 89 -6.54 23.68 -0.28
C ALA A 89 -7.47 24.43 0.68
N ARG A 90 -8.68 24.76 0.22
CA ARG A 90 -9.67 25.50 1.00
C ARG A 90 -10.22 24.70 2.18
N HIS A 91 -10.20 23.37 2.09
CA HIS A 91 -10.76 22.47 3.09
C HIS A 91 -9.77 21.38 3.54
N THR A 92 -8.48 21.73 3.62
CA THR A 92 -7.38 20.77 3.84
C THR A 92 -7.60 19.88 5.08
N VAL A 93 -8.06 20.47 6.18
CA VAL A 93 -8.39 19.78 7.44
C VAL A 93 -9.54 18.78 7.23
N ALA A 94 -10.68 19.25 6.73
CA ALA A 94 -11.86 18.42 6.53
C ALA A 94 -11.60 17.28 5.55
N ASN A 95 -10.91 17.53 4.45
CA ASN A 95 -10.60 16.50 3.45
C ASN A 95 -9.64 15.43 3.98
N THR A 96 -8.72 15.81 4.87
CA THR A 96 -7.84 14.85 5.56
C THR A 96 -8.63 13.95 6.50
N ILE A 97 -9.55 14.53 7.28
CA ILE A 97 -10.45 13.77 8.16
C ILE A 97 -11.31 12.81 7.33
N TRP A 98 -11.90 13.26 6.22
CA TRP A 98 -12.65 12.38 5.33
C TRP A 98 -11.81 11.26 4.74
N SER A 99 -10.56 11.54 4.35
CA SER A 99 -9.63 10.50 3.90
C SER A 99 -9.39 9.45 4.98
N ILE A 100 -9.14 9.87 6.23
CA ILE A 100 -8.98 8.95 7.38
C ILE A 100 -10.23 8.08 7.54
N ILE A 101 -11.41 8.70 7.57
CA ILE A 101 -12.69 8.00 7.75
C ILE A 101 -12.90 6.96 6.66
N ILE A 102 -12.73 7.36 5.38
CA ILE A 102 -12.93 6.46 4.23
C ILE A 102 -11.97 5.26 4.34
N GLN A 103 -10.69 5.50 4.58
CA GLN A 103 -9.69 4.42 4.69
C GLN A 103 -9.98 3.51 5.89
N LEU A 104 -10.39 4.08 7.02
CA LEU A 104 -10.74 3.31 8.22
C LEU A 104 -11.97 2.42 8.00
N ILE A 105 -13.04 2.98 7.41
CA ILE A 105 -14.25 2.23 7.05
C ILE A 105 -13.90 1.11 6.06
N LEU A 106 -13.14 1.40 5.01
CA LEU A 106 -12.70 0.41 4.03
C LEU A 106 -11.93 -0.73 4.69
N GLY A 107 -10.96 -0.39 5.54
CA GLY A 107 -10.16 -1.37 6.27
C GLY A 107 -11.03 -2.30 7.11
N ILE A 108 -11.95 -1.73 7.89
CA ILE A 108 -12.84 -2.50 8.77
C ILE A 108 -13.82 -3.35 7.97
N LEU A 109 -14.45 -2.80 6.93
CA LEU A 109 -15.38 -3.56 6.10
C LEU A 109 -14.68 -4.72 5.40
N LEU A 110 -13.47 -4.53 4.87
CA LEU A 110 -12.72 -5.62 4.25
C LEU A 110 -12.26 -6.67 5.27
N LEU A 111 -11.84 -6.27 6.48
CA LEU A 111 -11.45 -7.20 7.54
C LEU A 111 -12.64 -8.00 8.10
N THR A 112 -13.85 -7.45 8.06
CA THR A 112 -15.04 -8.07 8.67
C THR A 112 -15.94 -8.79 7.67
N GLU A 113 -16.13 -8.24 6.47
CA GLU A 113 -17.15 -8.67 5.49
C GLU A 113 -16.57 -9.46 4.32
N ARG A 114 -15.70 -10.43 4.58
CA ARG A 114 -15.05 -11.19 3.50
C ARG A 114 -16.08 -11.92 2.63
N GLU A 115 -16.04 -11.65 1.32
CA GLU A 115 -16.92 -12.23 0.28
C GLU A 115 -18.42 -11.92 0.39
N ASN A 116 -18.87 -11.17 1.40
CA ASN A 116 -20.25 -10.71 1.51
C ASN A 116 -20.52 -9.55 0.53
N LEU A 117 -21.80 -9.24 0.26
CA LEU A 117 -22.18 -8.09 -0.59
C LEU A 117 -21.53 -6.79 -0.10
N THR A 118 -21.60 -6.52 1.21
CA THR A 118 -20.98 -5.35 1.84
C THR A 118 -19.47 -5.30 1.61
N GLY A 119 -18.77 -6.43 1.71
CA GLY A 119 -17.34 -6.50 1.44
C GLY A 119 -17.00 -6.30 -0.03
N ARG A 120 -17.84 -6.77 -0.95
CA ARG A 120 -17.70 -6.53 -2.39
C ARG A 120 -17.94 -5.07 -2.76
N ILE A 121 -18.93 -4.43 -2.13
CA ILE A 121 -19.16 -2.99 -2.26
C ILE A 121 -17.95 -2.23 -1.72
N ALA A 122 -17.46 -2.57 -0.52
CA ALA A 122 -16.26 -1.96 0.05
C ALA A 122 -15.04 -2.14 -0.86
N LEU A 123 -14.89 -3.29 -1.51
CA LEU A 123 -13.82 -3.54 -2.46
C LEU A 123 -13.95 -2.68 -3.73
N GLY A 124 -15.16 -2.50 -4.26
CA GLY A 124 -15.44 -1.58 -5.36
C GLY A 124 -15.11 -0.12 -5.00
N VAL A 125 -15.55 0.33 -3.82
CA VAL A 125 -15.21 1.65 -3.28
C VAL A 125 -13.70 1.77 -3.08
N SER A 126 -13.04 0.71 -2.59
CA SER A 126 -11.58 0.67 -2.43
C SER A 126 -10.87 0.87 -3.77
N ALA A 127 -11.33 0.24 -4.85
CA ALA A 127 -10.75 0.45 -6.19
C ALA A 127 -10.89 1.91 -6.66
N ILE A 128 -12.08 2.50 -6.53
CA ILE A 128 -12.34 3.89 -6.91
C ILE A 128 -11.48 4.86 -6.07
N TRP A 129 -11.47 4.65 -4.76
CA TRP A 129 -10.68 5.45 -3.82
C TRP A 129 -9.18 5.34 -4.10
N SER A 130 -8.70 4.14 -4.43
CA SER A 130 -7.30 3.89 -4.82
C SER A 130 -6.88 4.69 -6.05
N LEU A 131 -7.72 4.74 -7.09
CA LEU A 131 -7.45 5.54 -8.29
C LEU A 131 -7.48 7.04 -8.00
N PHE A 132 -8.43 7.48 -7.16
CA PHE A 132 -8.48 8.87 -6.71
C PHE A 132 -7.20 9.24 -5.95
N LEU A 133 -6.79 8.43 -4.98
CA LEU A 133 -5.55 8.65 -4.24
C LEU A 133 -4.32 8.57 -5.14
N TRP A 134 -4.26 7.67 -6.10
CA TRP A 134 -3.13 7.58 -7.01
C TRP A 134 -2.98 8.82 -7.90
N SER A 135 -4.08 9.24 -8.53
CA SER A 135 -4.09 10.39 -9.45
C SER A 135 -3.96 11.72 -8.70
N ALA A 136 -4.85 11.96 -7.74
CA ALA A 136 -4.94 13.23 -7.02
C ALA A 136 -4.04 13.28 -5.78
N GLY A 137 -4.03 12.22 -4.97
CA GLY A 137 -3.17 12.15 -3.79
C GLY A 137 -1.70 12.09 -4.21
N GLU A 138 -1.30 11.04 -4.92
CA GLU A 138 0.10 10.69 -5.18
C GLU A 138 0.70 11.36 -6.43
N SER A 139 -0.03 12.26 -7.09
CA SER A 139 0.39 12.89 -8.35
C SER A 139 0.87 11.84 -9.36
N TRP A 140 0.00 10.86 -9.66
CA TRP A 140 0.30 9.69 -10.50
C TRP A 140 1.40 8.80 -9.93
N GLY A 141 1.46 8.69 -8.60
CA GLY A 141 2.46 7.86 -7.92
C GLY A 141 3.90 8.35 -8.08
N GLY A 142 4.10 9.64 -8.31
CA GLY A 142 5.42 10.21 -8.55
C GLY A 142 6.03 9.88 -9.91
N LEU A 143 5.30 9.22 -10.83
CA LEU A 143 5.82 8.81 -12.15
C LEU A 143 6.29 9.97 -13.03
N THR A 144 5.76 11.18 -12.79
CA THR A 144 6.10 12.39 -13.53
C THR A 144 7.26 13.17 -12.90
N HIS A 145 7.75 12.75 -11.72
CA HIS A 145 8.87 13.39 -11.06
C HIS A 145 10.20 12.93 -11.67
N ARG A 146 11.19 13.82 -11.68
CA ARG A 146 12.56 13.51 -12.16
C ARG A 146 13.26 12.42 -11.34
N SER A 147 12.75 12.11 -10.15
CA SER A 147 13.24 11.10 -9.24
C SER A 147 12.33 9.87 -9.14
N ALA A 148 11.48 9.63 -10.14
CA ALA A 148 10.64 8.43 -10.17
C ALA A 148 11.47 7.15 -9.97
N SER A 149 11.19 6.43 -8.89
CA SER A 149 11.89 5.19 -8.52
C SER A 149 10.97 4.31 -7.67
N LEU A 150 11.11 2.99 -7.85
CA LEU A 150 10.40 2.00 -7.02
C LEU A 150 10.80 2.10 -5.54
N VAL A 151 12.06 2.48 -5.28
CA VAL A 151 12.58 2.69 -3.93
C VAL A 151 11.83 3.84 -3.25
N LEU A 152 11.60 4.94 -3.97
CA LEU A 152 10.88 6.12 -3.46
C LEU A 152 9.35 5.93 -3.44
N GLY A 153 8.84 4.83 -3.98
CA GLY A 153 7.43 4.44 -3.91
C GLY A 153 6.66 4.55 -5.23
N SER A 154 7.28 4.95 -6.34
CA SER A 154 6.63 4.89 -7.66
C SER A 154 6.42 3.44 -8.12
N PRO A 155 5.28 3.05 -8.73
CA PRO A 155 4.25 3.89 -9.34
C PRO A 155 3.15 4.35 -8.36
N GLY A 156 3.38 4.30 -7.06
CA GLY A 156 2.44 4.75 -6.03
C GLY A 156 1.72 3.60 -5.34
N ALA A 157 1.34 3.82 -4.08
CA ALA A 157 0.56 2.85 -3.33
C ALA A 157 -0.89 2.78 -3.83
N GLY A 158 -1.45 3.91 -4.30
CA GLY A 158 -2.79 3.98 -4.85
C GLY A 158 -2.97 3.05 -6.05
N ILE A 159 -2.07 3.03 -7.03
CA ILE A 159 -2.23 2.12 -8.18
C ILE A 159 -2.05 0.65 -7.78
N LEU A 160 -1.16 0.35 -6.82
CA LEU A 160 -0.97 -1.01 -6.32
C LEU A 160 -2.20 -1.49 -5.53
N ALA A 161 -2.83 -0.62 -4.75
CA ALA A 161 -4.08 -0.89 -4.04
C ALA A 161 -5.23 -1.08 -5.04
N PHE A 162 -5.27 -0.29 -6.12
CA PHE A 162 -6.22 -0.49 -7.21
C PHE A 162 -6.04 -1.86 -7.87
N ILE A 163 -4.80 -2.25 -8.20
CA ILE A 163 -4.49 -3.58 -8.76
C ILE A 163 -4.93 -4.69 -7.81
N ALA A 164 -4.66 -4.57 -6.51
CA ALA A 164 -5.12 -5.52 -5.49
C ALA A 164 -6.65 -5.62 -5.46
N SER A 165 -7.35 -4.48 -5.43
CA SER A 165 -8.81 -4.42 -5.43
C SER A 165 -9.42 -5.01 -6.70
N ALA A 166 -8.89 -4.65 -7.87
CA ALA A 166 -9.33 -5.16 -9.16
C ALA A 166 -9.13 -6.69 -9.25
N ALA A 167 -7.98 -7.20 -8.79
CA ALA A 167 -7.72 -8.63 -8.74
C ALA A 167 -8.72 -9.37 -7.82
N LEU A 168 -9.06 -8.79 -6.68
CA LEU A 168 -10.07 -9.36 -5.77
C LEU A 168 -11.51 -9.24 -6.31
N LEU A 169 -11.80 -8.26 -7.15
CA LEU A 169 -13.10 -8.14 -7.83
C LEU A 169 -13.29 -9.22 -8.91
N MET A 170 -12.19 -9.79 -9.43
CA MET A 170 -12.28 -10.90 -10.37
C MET A 170 -12.94 -12.14 -9.74
N PRO A 171 -13.67 -12.95 -10.54
CA PRO A 171 -14.33 -14.16 -10.06
C PRO A 171 -13.37 -15.12 -9.36
N VAL A 172 -13.88 -15.85 -8.36
CA VAL A 172 -13.09 -16.86 -7.61
C VAL A 172 -12.54 -17.94 -8.54
N SER A 173 -13.25 -18.29 -9.62
CA SER A 173 -12.78 -19.25 -10.63
C SER A 173 -11.47 -18.82 -11.29
N SER A 174 -11.29 -17.52 -11.58
CA SER A 174 -10.02 -17.00 -12.13
C SER A 174 -8.85 -17.10 -11.14
N TRP A 175 -9.13 -17.12 -9.84
CA TRP A 175 -8.12 -17.38 -8.81
C TRP A 175 -7.79 -18.87 -8.71
N SER A 176 -8.80 -19.73 -8.72
CA SER A 176 -8.64 -21.19 -8.68
C SER A 176 -7.93 -21.73 -9.92
N ASN A 177 -8.19 -21.16 -11.10
CA ASN A 177 -7.55 -21.53 -12.36
C ASN A 177 -6.17 -20.86 -12.57
N HIS A 178 -5.59 -20.27 -11.53
CA HIS A 178 -4.30 -19.58 -11.56
C HIS A 178 -4.18 -18.40 -12.56
N GLN A 179 -5.28 -17.93 -13.14
CA GLN A 179 -5.28 -16.82 -14.09
C GLN A 179 -4.86 -15.51 -13.41
N VAL A 180 -5.48 -15.16 -12.27
CA VAL A 180 -5.16 -13.93 -11.53
C VAL A 180 -3.73 -13.93 -10.99
N PRO A 181 -3.27 -14.98 -10.27
CA PRO A 181 -1.87 -15.05 -9.83
C PRO A 181 -0.86 -14.91 -10.98
N ARG A 182 -1.15 -15.48 -12.16
CA ARG A 182 -0.27 -15.38 -13.33
C ARG A 182 -0.20 -13.95 -13.88
N ILE A 183 -1.34 -13.26 -13.97
CA ILE A 183 -1.40 -11.86 -14.40
C ILE A 183 -0.65 -10.97 -13.41
N LEU A 184 -0.91 -11.13 -12.11
CA LEU A 184 -0.23 -10.37 -11.06
C LEU A 184 1.28 -10.62 -11.05
N SER A 185 1.70 -11.88 -11.20
CA SER A 185 3.13 -12.24 -11.28
C SER A 185 3.83 -11.55 -12.45
N ARG A 186 3.25 -11.59 -13.65
CA ARG A 186 3.80 -10.91 -14.83
C ARG A 186 3.83 -9.39 -14.65
N GLY A 187 2.77 -8.82 -14.09
CA GLY A 187 2.69 -7.39 -13.80
C GLY A 187 3.77 -6.95 -12.81
N LEU A 188 3.96 -7.70 -11.72
CA LEU A 188 5.00 -7.42 -10.74
C LEU A 188 6.41 -7.56 -11.31
N ILE A 189 6.68 -8.60 -12.12
CA ILE A 189 7.96 -8.73 -12.82
C ILE A 189 8.20 -7.50 -13.70
N GLY A 190 7.18 -7.03 -14.42
CA GLY A 190 7.26 -5.80 -15.22
C GLY A 190 7.58 -4.57 -14.37
N ILE A 191 6.83 -4.34 -13.28
CA ILE A 191 7.04 -3.23 -12.34
C ILE A 191 8.46 -3.28 -11.76
N TRP A 192 8.91 -4.44 -11.30
CA TRP A 192 10.24 -4.61 -10.69
C TRP A 192 11.35 -4.41 -11.72
N SER A 193 11.18 -4.94 -12.94
CA SER A 193 12.16 -4.79 -14.02
C SER A 193 12.31 -3.34 -14.45
N ILE A 194 11.19 -2.63 -14.68
CA ILE A 194 11.19 -1.21 -15.01
C ILE A 194 11.79 -0.40 -13.85
N GLY A 195 11.42 -0.69 -12.61
CA GLY A 195 11.99 -0.06 -11.42
C GLY A 195 13.51 -0.27 -11.31
N THR A 196 13.99 -1.47 -11.64
CA THR A 196 15.43 -1.79 -11.64
C THR A 196 16.16 -0.98 -12.71
N ILE A 197 15.63 -0.94 -13.93
CA ILE A 197 16.18 -0.15 -15.03
C ILE A 197 16.22 1.34 -14.65
N TRP A 198 15.15 1.87 -14.05
CA TRP A 198 15.12 3.27 -13.60
C TRP A 198 16.16 3.57 -12.52
N GLN A 199 16.34 2.65 -11.56
CA GLN A 199 17.35 2.81 -10.51
C GLN A 199 18.77 2.81 -11.10
N VAL A 200 19.01 1.97 -12.12
CA VAL A 200 20.31 1.90 -12.84
C VAL A 200 20.54 3.10 -13.76
N ILE A 201 19.51 3.69 -14.36
CA ILE A 201 19.70 4.87 -15.23
C ILE A 201 20.08 6.11 -14.42
N HIS A 202 19.55 6.25 -13.21
CA HIS A 202 19.82 7.40 -12.34
C HIS A 202 20.96 7.17 -11.33
N PHE A 203 21.80 6.16 -11.58
CA PHE A 203 22.81 5.62 -10.66
C PHE A 203 23.78 6.65 -10.07
N ASP A 204 24.14 7.65 -10.87
CA ASP A 204 25.26 8.55 -10.57
C ASP A 204 24.82 9.86 -9.90
N ALA A 205 23.51 10.08 -9.79
CA ALA A 205 22.99 11.33 -9.28
C ALA A 205 22.45 11.16 -7.86
N TYR A 206 22.89 12.03 -6.94
CA TYR A 206 22.09 12.36 -5.74
C TYR A 206 20.64 12.70 -6.12
N ASN A 207 20.41 13.14 -7.37
CA ASN A 207 19.08 13.40 -7.90
C ASN A 207 18.16 12.16 -7.98
N ALA A 208 18.68 10.93 -7.99
CA ALA A 208 17.87 9.72 -7.84
C ALA A 208 17.21 9.63 -6.46
N TRP A 209 17.86 10.27 -5.48
CA TRP A 209 17.35 10.50 -4.14
C TRP A 209 16.80 11.91 -3.99
N SER A 210 16.70 12.69 -5.09
CA SER A 210 16.05 13.99 -5.09
C SER A 210 14.62 13.74 -4.67
N PRO A 211 14.29 14.13 -3.47
CA PRO A 211 13.12 13.60 -2.82
C PRO A 211 11.92 14.42 -3.26
N ILE A 212 10.74 13.79 -3.25
CA ILE A 212 9.48 14.54 -3.21
C ILE A 212 9.29 15.12 -1.78
N TRP A 213 10.36 15.64 -1.17
CA TRP A 213 10.33 16.21 0.17
C TRP A 213 9.60 17.54 0.12
N ILE A 214 8.88 17.81 1.20
CA ILE A 214 8.39 19.13 1.52
C ILE A 214 9.21 19.64 2.70
N PRO A 215 10.22 20.51 2.48
CA PRO A 215 11.09 21.03 3.54
C PRO A 215 10.33 21.74 4.67
N TYR A 216 9.09 22.16 4.42
CA TYR A 216 8.27 22.92 5.37
C TYR A 216 7.49 22.07 6.39
N ILE A 217 7.47 20.74 6.28
CA ILE A 217 6.65 19.86 7.17
C ILE A 217 7.42 19.38 8.40
N ASP A 218 8.76 19.50 8.41
CA ASP A 218 9.59 18.95 9.47
C ASP A 218 9.30 19.55 10.86
N LYS A 219 8.83 20.81 10.93
CA LYS A 219 8.53 21.47 12.21
C LYS A 219 7.30 20.93 12.95
N ALA A 220 6.46 20.12 12.31
CA ALA A 220 5.20 19.64 12.89
C ALA A 220 5.18 18.11 13.13
N GLN A 221 6.30 17.41 12.91
CA GLN A 221 6.38 15.95 13.04
C GLN A 221 6.93 15.50 14.39
N PRO A 222 6.58 14.28 14.84
CA PRO A 222 7.21 13.69 16.01
C PRO A 222 8.74 13.60 15.86
N THR A 223 9.47 13.88 16.93
CA THR A 223 10.95 13.88 16.95
C THR A 223 11.56 12.57 16.47
N VAL A 224 10.93 11.43 16.79
CA VAL A 224 11.40 10.11 16.33
C VAL A 224 11.36 10.00 14.80
N THR A 225 10.30 10.48 14.17
CA THR A 225 10.15 10.50 12.71
C THR A 225 11.21 11.38 12.05
N LEU A 226 11.53 12.52 12.66
CA LEU A 226 12.59 13.41 12.20
C LEU A 226 13.97 12.75 12.28
N LEU A 227 14.28 12.11 13.42
CA LEU A 227 15.54 11.42 13.64
C LEU A 227 15.77 10.30 12.62
N MET A 228 14.75 9.47 12.39
CA MET A 228 14.81 8.39 11.39
C MET A 228 15.03 8.91 9.97
N ARG A 229 14.52 10.09 9.64
CA ARG A 229 14.71 10.70 8.32
C ARG A 229 16.09 11.33 8.17
N HIS A 230 16.54 12.06 9.18
CA HIS A 230 17.86 12.69 9.16
C HIS A 230 18.95 11.63 9.07
N SER A 231 18.83 10.51 9.80
CA SER A 231 19.79 9.42 9.71
C SER A 231 19.82 8.79 8.32
N ALA A 232 18.66 8.52 7.70
CA ALA A 232 18.59 8.01 6.34
C ALA A 232 19.22 8.98 5.33
N GLN A 233 18.96 10.29 5.45
CA GLN A 233 19.54 11.31 4.58
C GLN A 233 21.06 11.40 4.71
N LEU A 234 21.58 11.42 5.95
CA LEU A 234 23.03 11.45 6.19
C LEU A 234 23.73 10.25 5.55
N ILE A 235 23.13 9.05 5.69
CA ILE A 235 23.65 7.82 5.10
C ILE A 235 23.68 7.92 3.57
N ILE A 236 22.56 8.31 2.94
CA ILE A 236 22.48 8.45 1.46
C ILE A 236 23.47 9.50 0.96
N HIS A 237 23.55 10.66 1.64
CA HIS A 237 24.47 11.74 1.26
C HIS A 237 25.93 11.32 1.34
N SER A 238 26.29 10.48 2.31
CA SER A 238 27.68 10.06 2.52
C SER A 238 28.21 9.12 1.43
N GLN A 239 27.36 8.24 0.89
CA GLN A 239 27.75 7.13 0.01
C GLN A 239 26.66 6.79 -1.04
N PRO A 240 26.20 7.75 -1.86
CA PRO A 240 25.01 7.54 -2.72
C PRO A 240 25.23 6.43 -3.76
N LEU A 241 26.44 6.34 -4.32
CA LEU A 241 26.80 5.33 -5.31
C LEU A 241 26.71 3.91 -4.71
N LEU A 242 27.27 3.69 -3.51
CA LEU A 242 27.26 2.39 -2.85
C LEU A 242 25.83 1.88 -2.63
N PHE A 243 24.92 2.73 -2.15
CA PHE A 243 23.53 2.37 -1.94
C PHE A 243 22.80 2.07 -3.26
N ASN A 244 23.05 2.87 -4.30
CA ASN A 244 22.47 2.62 -5.62
C ASN A 244 22.93 1.30 -6.22
N VAL A 245 24.21 0.94 -6.07
CA VAL A 245 24.77 -0.36 -6.50
C VAL A 245 24.08 -1.50 -5.75
N ILE A 246 24.02 -1.43 -4.43
CA ILE A 246 23.44 -2.49 -3.60
C ILE A 246 21.96 -2.68 -3.94
N LEU A 247 21.17 -1.60 -3.99
CA LEU A 247 19.74 -1.68 -4.31
C LEU A 247 19.50 -2.22 -5.72
N SER A 248 20.25 -1.72 -6.72
CA SER A 248 20.10 -2.20 -8.09
C SER A 248 20.46 -3.67 -8.23
N ALA A 249 21.50 -4.13 -7.53
CA ALA A 249 21.90 -5.53 -7.53
C ALA A 249 20.86 -6.44 -6.87
N LEU A 250 20.32 -6.04 -5.71
CA LEU A 250 19.26 -6.77 -5.03
C LEU A 250 17.99 -6.83 -5.88
N MET A 251 17.57 -5.70 -6.46
CA MET A 251 16.42 -5.61 -7.35
C MET A 251 16.56 -6.47 -8.60
N ALA A 252 17.73 -6.43 -9.27
CA ALA A 252 18.01 -7.27 -10.43
C ALA A 252 17.99 -8.76 -10.05
N PHE A 253 18.53 -9.10 -8.88
CA PHE A 253 18.52 -10.48 -8.40
C PHE A 253 17.10 -10.95 -8.05
N ALA A 254 16.28 -10.10 -7.44
CA ALA A 254 14.86 -10.36 -7.22
C ALA A 254 14.12 -10.65 -8.54
N VAL A 255 14.34 -9.86 -9.59
CA VAL A 255 13.78 -10.10 -10.93
C VAL A 255 14.16 -11.48 -11.46
N ILE A 256 15.44 -11.87 -11.35
CA ILE A 256 15.92 -13.19 -11.78
C ILE A 256 15.22 -14.32 -11.02
N LEU A 257 15.05 -14.18 -9.71
CA LEU A 257 14.36 -15.18 -8.89
C LEU A 257 12.85 -15.26 -9.23
N MET A 258 12.20 -14.12 -9.46
CA MET A 258 10.80 -14.06 -9.89
C MET A 258 10.59 -14.71 -11.27
N LEU A 259 11.48 -14.45 -12.23
CA LEU A 259 11.46 -15.08 -13.56
C LEU A 259 11.62 -16.59 -13.49
N ARG A 260 12.45 -17.08 -12.56
CA ARG A 260 12.62 -18.51 -12.27
C ARG A 260 11.49 -19.11 -11.43
N GLN A 261 10.52 -18.29 -10.98
CA GLN A 261 9.42 -18.70 -10.11
C GLN A 261 9.89 -19.42 -8.83
N ARG A 262 11.07 -19.06 -8.32
CA ARG A 262 11.62 -19.62 -7.07
C ARG A 262 11.12 -18.78 -5.90
N TYR A 263 10.27 -19.37 -5.06
CA TYR A 263 9.73 -18.74 -3.84
C TYR A 263 10.31 -19.38 -2.56
N ASP A 264 11.60 -19.74 -2.60
CA ASP A 264 12.32 -20.37 -1.49
C ASP A 264 12.83 -19.33 -0.47
N GLY A 265 13.55 -19.79 0.56
CA GLY A 265 14.06 -18.92 1.62
C GLY A 265 14.99 -17.80 1.10
N LEU A 266 15.76 -18.06 0.04
CA LEU A 266 16.61 -17.05 -0.59
C LEU A 266 15.77 -15.95 -1.22
N PHE A 267 14.72 -16.31 -1.98
CA PHE A 267 13.78 -15.34 -2.54
C PHE A 267 13.18 -14.44 -1.48
N TRP A 268 12.68 -15.04 -0.39
CA TRP A 268 12.08 -14.27 0.71
C TRP A 268 13.10 -13.40 1.44
N GLY A 269 14.35 -13.87 1.60
CA GLY A 269 15.44 -13.07 2.16
C GLY A 269 15.72 -11.82 1.34
N ILE A 270 15.85 -11.97 0.01
CA ILE A 270 16.12 -10.85 -0.91
C ILE A 270 14.94 -9.89 -0.98
N ILE A 271 13.72 -10.38 -1.22
CA ILE A 271 12.52 -9.53 -1.32
C ILE A 271 12.26 -8.76 -0.02
N SER A 272 12.42 -9.42 1.14
CA SER A 272 12.19 -8.75 2.42
C SER A 272 13.25 -7.69 2.69
N LEU A 273 14.51 -7.94 2.34
CA LEU A 273 15.58 -6.96 2.45
C LEU A 273 15.32 -5.75 1.53
N ASP A 274 15.00 -5.99 0.26
CA ASP A 274 14.64 -4.93 -0.70
C ASP A 274 13.49 -4.07 -0.16
N LEU A 275 12.37 -4.71 0.18
CA LEU A 275 11.19 -3.99 0.62
C LEU A 275 11.39 -3.27 1.96
N LEU A 276 12.21 -3.82 2.87
CA LEU A 276 12.57 -3.12 4.10
C LEU A 276 13.40 -1.87 3.80
N LEU A 277 14.38 -1.96 2.89
CA LEU A 277 15.18 -0.81 2.48
C LEU A 277 14.33 0.23 1.74
N PHE A 278 13.41 -0.19 0.88
CA PHE A 278 12.48 0.73 0.20
C PHE A 278 11.61 1.43 1.23
N TRP A 279 11.01 0.65 2.13
CA TRP A 279 10.07 1.17 3.12
C TRP A 279 10.76 2.12 4.08
N TRP A 280 11.96 1.79 4.56
CA TRP A 280 12.72 2.64 5.48
C TRP A 280 13.37 3.85 4.80
N ILE A 281 14.25 3.60 3.83
CA ILE A 281 15.14 4.62 3.25
C ILE A 281 14.41 5.46 2.20
N GLY A 282 13.56 4.84 1.38
CA GLY A 282 12.83 5.54 0.32
C GLY A 282 11.48 6.11 0.76
N GLN A 283 10.75 5.38 1.60
CA GLN A 283 9.35 5.68 1.93
C GLN A 283 9.14 6.08 3.41
N GLY A 284 10.19 6.00 4.24
CA GLY A 284 10.21 6.32 5.67
C GLY A 284 9.06 5.76 6.47
N PHE A 285 8.84 4.45 6.33
CA PHE A 285 7.81 3.64 6.98
C PHE A 285 6.38 4.13 6.75
N GLY A 286 6.15 4.92 5.71
CA GLY A 286 4.88 5.59 5.50
C GLY A 286 4.61 6.76 6.47
N LEU A 287 5.55 7.06 7.36
CA LEU A 287 5.54 8.25 8.19
C LEU A 287 6.05 9.47 7.44
N ARG A 288 6.73 9.29 6.30
CA ARG A 288 6.90 10.36 5.32
C ARG A 288 5.51 10.83 4.92
N PRO A 289 5.29 12.14 4.73
CA PRO A 289 4.08 12.59 4.05
C PRO A 289 4.05 11.99 2.65
N ALA A 290 3.55 10.77 2.57
CA ALA A 290 3.19 10.05 1.38
C ALA A 290 1.78 10.53 1.10
N TYR A 291 1.63 11.21 -0.02
CA TYR A 291 0.35 11.75 -0.39
C TYR A 291 -0.63 10.59 -0.60
N GLY A 292 -1.82 10.61 0.00
CA GLY A 292 -2.80 9.53 -0.16
C GLY A 292 -2.61 8.33 0.76
N ALA A 293 -2.20 7.16 0.24
CA ALA A 293 -2.18 5.91 0.99
C ALA A 293 -0.89 5.79 1.82
N ASN A 294 -1.00 6.12 3.12
CA ASN A 294 0.17 6.49 3.93
C ASN A 294 1.17 5.36 4.16
N LEU A 295 0.77 4.09 4.15
CA LEU A 295 1.74 2.99 4.27
C LEU A 295 2.74 2.90 3.10
N ASN A 296 2.48 3.61 2.00
CA ASN A 296 3.31 3.66 0.80
C ASN A 296 3.37 2.30 0.07
N ALA A 297 4.18 2.18 -0.98
CA ALA A 297 4.11 1.09 -1.94
C ALA A 297 4.65 -0.24 -1.42
N ALA A 298 5.69 -0.23 -0.57
CA ALA A 298 6.40 -1.44 -0.17
C ALA A 298 5.51 -2.50 0.53
N PRO A 299 4.63 -2.15 1.48
CA PRO A 299 3.70 -3.12 2.07
C PRO A 299 2.74 -3.77 1.07
N LEU A 300 2.28 -3.03 0.05
CA LEU A 300 1.40 -3.57 -0.99
C LEU A 300 2.16 -4.48 -1.97
N LEU A 301 3.40 -4.12 -2.33
CA LEU A 301 4.27 -4.99 -3.12
C LEU A 301 4.50 -6.33 -2.39
N PHE A 302 4.84 -6.28 -1.10
CA PHE A 302 4.95 -7.48 -0.27
C PHE A 302 3.67 -8.32 -0.31
N LEU A 303 2.53 -7.68 -0.10
CA LEU A 303 1.24 -8.35 -0.06
C LEU A 303 0.89 -9.03 -1.38
N LEU A 304 1.12 -8.36 -2.52
CA LEU A 304 0.88 -8.91 -3.84
C LEU A 304 1.78 -10.12 -4.11
N ILE A 305 3.09 -10.02 -3.79
CA ILE A 305 4.04 -11.14 -3.91
C ILE A 305 3.60 -12.31 -3.02
N TRP A 306 3.24 -12.03 -1.77
CA TRP A 306 2.83 -13.05 -0.81
C TRP A 306 1.53 -13.76 -1.21
N SER A 307 0.58 -13.01 -1.80
CA SER A 307 -0.62 -13.58 -2.39
C SER A 307 -0.27 -14.60 -3.50
N ILE A 308 0.59 -14.21 -4.44
CA ILE A 308 1.00 -15.07 -5.57
C ILE A 308 1.75 -16.32 -5.08
N ALA A 309 2.78 -16.13 -4.24
CA ALA A 309 3.61 -17.22 -3.73
C ALA A 309 2.79 -18.25 -2.96
N SER A 310 1.77 -17.80 -2.22
CA SER A 310 0.88 -18.68 -1.47
C SER A 310 -0.04 -19.54 -2.33
N THR A 311 -0.26 -19.14 -3.57
CA THR A 311 -1.00 -19.92 -4.56
C THR A 311 -0.07 -20.87 -5.32
N ALA A 312 1.21 -20.52 -5.49
CA ALA A 312 2.23 -21.39 -6.11
C ALA A 312 2.71 -22.52 -5.19
N ALA A 313 2.81 -22.31 -3.87
CA ALA A 313 3.28 -23.32 -2.92
C ALA A 313 2.36 -24.56 -2.80
N LYS A 314 1.15 -24.53 -3.39
CA LYS A 314 0.17 -25.62 -3.32
C LYS A 314 0.07 -26.48 -4.59
N THR A 315 0.94 -26.29 -5.58
CA THR A 315 1.00 -27.15 -6.77
C THR A 315 1.83 -28.44 -6.57
N HIS A 316 2.16 -28.83 -5.33
CA HIS A 316 2.61 -30.20 -5.04
C HIS A 316 1.38 -31.12 -4.92
N PRO A 317 1.12 -32.04 -5.87
CA PRO A 317 -0.14 -32.78 -5.96
C PRO A 317 -0.34 -33.87 -4.90
N GLU A 318 0.62 -34.12 -4.00
CA GLU A 318 0.63 -35.31 -3.16
C GLU A 318 -0.36 -35.29 -1.97
N GLN A 319 -1.11 -34.21 -1.76
CA GLN A 319 -1.98 -34.06 -0.58
C GLN A 319 -3.48 -34.03 -0.87
N TYR A 320 -3.92 -34.41 -2.09
CA TYR A 320 -5.33 -34.61 -2.40
C TYR A 320 -5.61 -36.06 -2.77
N VAL A 321 -5.26 -37.00 -1.90
CA VAL A 321 -5.98 -38.27 -1.83
C VAL A 321 -7.33 -37.94 -1.20
N VAL A 322 -8.33 -37.72 -2.04
CA VAL A 322 -9.73 -37.79 -1.62
C VAL A 322 -9.92 -39.23 -1.14
N GLU A 323 -10.01 -39.45 0.17
CA GLU A 323 -10.58 -40.69 0.70
C GLU A 323 -11.96 -40.83 0.05
N GLN A 324 -12.06 -41.74 -0.93
CA GLN A 324 -13.34 -42.17 -1.42
C GLN A 324 -14.11 -42.73 -0.21
N PRO A 325 -15.35 -42.29 0.03
CA PRO A 325 -16.16 -42.92 1.06
C PRO A 325 -16.27 -44.41 0.69
N ALA A 326 -15.86 -45.27 1.62
CA ALA A 326 -16.00 -46.70 1.47
C ALA A 326 -17.45 -47.00 1.06
N ALA A 327 -17.61 -47.63 -0.11
CA ALA A 327 -18.89 -48.14 -0.53
C ALA A 327 -19.35 -49.13 0.53
N SER A 328 -20.37 -48.76 1.30
CA SER A 328 -21.09 -49.67 2.18
C SER A 328 -21.83 -50.67 1.29
N ALA A 329 -21.31 -51.90 1.24
CA ALA A 329 -21.98 -53.08 0.71
C ALA A 329 -23.00 -53.63 1.71
#